data_AF-A0A9J6A8U0-F1
#
_entry.id   AF-A0A9J6A8U0-F1
#
_cell.length_a   1.000
_cell.length_b   1.000
_cell.length_c   1.000
_cell.angle_alpha   90.00
_cell.angle_beta   90.00
_cell.angle_gamma   90.00
#
_symmetry.space_group_name_H-M   'P 1'
#
loop_
_entity.id
_entity.type
_entity.pdbx_description
1 polymer ?
#
loop_
_entity_poly.entity_id
_entity_poly.type
_entity_poly.pdbx_seq_one_letter_code
_entity_poly.pdbx_strand_id
1 'polypeptide(L)'
;MLKRMILENLELKNHIDELLNPNYFLFRFIHYKGSSIISGDENNKTTGLDGHTDGNFLTFISQNQVNGLQINKNGEWIDVNISPILMLFWLAWTNGRLHSPLYRVTIAGESDRLSIQLFSLSKPGHFIETP
;
A
#
# COMPACT_ATOMS: atom_id res chain seq x y z
N MET A 1 6.75 -16.13 5.36
CA MET A 1 7.69 -16.44 4.25
C MET A 1 8.30 -15.18 3.64
N LEU A 2 7.52 -14.27 3.03
CA LEU A 2 8.05 -13.05 2.36
C LEU A 2 8.96 -12.17 3.24
N LYS A 3 8.47 -11.75 4.41
CA LYS A 3 9.24 -10.92 5.35
C LYS A 3 10.60 -11.53 5.72
N ARG A 4 10.65 -12.87 5.88
CA ARG A 4 11.88 -13.63 6.18
C ARG A 4 12.86 -13.56 5.02
N MET A 5 12.39 -13.78 3.79
CA MET A 5 13.22 -13.69 2.58
C MET A 5 13.85 -12.31 2.42
N ILE A 6 13.08 -11.24 2.69
CA ILE A 6 13.58 -9.85 2.63
C ILE A 6 14.66 -9.63 3.69
N LEU A 7 14.40 -10.02 4.94
CA LEU A 7 15.39 -9.86 6.02
C LEU A 7 16.66 -10.66 5.79
N GLU A 8 16.55 -11.89 5.27
CA GLU A 8 17.70 -12.70 4.92
C GLU A 8 18.54 -12.05 3.81
N ASN A 9 17.90 -11.45 2.81
CA ASN A 9 18.58 -10.70 1.74
C ASN A 9 19.23 -9.41 2.23
N LEU A 10 18.64 -8.77 3.25
CA LEU A 10 19.19 -7.57 3.88
C LEU A 10 20.24 -7.88 4.96
N GLU A 11 20.56 -9.15 5.20
CA GLU A 11 21.47 -9.62 6.27
C GLU A 11 20.96 -9.31 7.70
N LEU A 12 19.65 -9.10 7.86
CA LEU A 12 18.99 -8.72 9.11
C LEU A 12 18.37 -9.92 9.84
N LYS A 13 19.04 -11.07 9.81
CA LYS A 13 18.50 -12.34 10.34
C LYS A 13 18.17 -12.29 11.83
N ASN A 14 18.90 -11.47 12.58
CA ASN A 14 18.72 -11.31 14.03
C ASN A 14 17.43 -10.55 14.41
N HIS A 15 16.82 -9.82 13.46
CA HIS A 15 15.58 -9.05 13.67
C HIS A 15 14.33 -9.76 13.13
N ILE A 16 14.48 -11.03 12.73
CA ILE A 16 13.40 -11.83 12.14
C ILE A 16 12.23 -11.93 13.10
N ASP A 17 12.43 -12.35 14.35
CA ASP A 17 11.33 -12.59 15.27
C ASP A 17 10.60 -11.30 15.69
N GLU A 18 11.34 -10.19 15.77
CA GLU A 18 10.79 -8.87 16.07
C GLU A 18 9.84 -8.39 14.96
N LEU A 19 10.25 -8.54 13.70
CA LEU A 19 9.52 -8.03 12.54
C LEU A 19 8.47 -9.02 11.97
N LEU A 20 8.69 -10.32 12.19
CA LEU A 20 7.78 -11.40 11.81
C LEU A 20 6.61 -11.57 12.77
N ASN A 21 6.60 -10.89 13.92
CA ASN A 21 5.52 -10.96 14.89
C ASN A 21 4.62 -9.71 14.79
N PRO A 22 3.87 -9.51 13.67
CA PRO A 22 2.92 -8.42 13.60
C PRO A 22 1.83 -8.67 14.63
N ASN A 23 1.45 -7.59 15.26
CA ASN A 23 0.81 -7.67 16.56
C ASN A 23 -0.71 -7.55 16.46
N TYR A 24 -1.22 -7.07 15.31
CA TYR A 24 -2.60 -7.25 14.86
C TYR A 24 -2.71 -6.93 13.36
N PHE A 25 -3.83 -7.35 12.78
CA PHE A 25 -4.21 -6.98 11.43
C PHE A 25 -5.39 -6.02 11.47
N LEU A 26 -5.34 -4.96 10.68
CA LEU A 26 -6.48 -4.10 10.43
C LEU A 26 -7.06 -4.46 9.07
N PHE A 27 -8.37 -4.65 9.01
CA PHE A 27 -9.08 -4.95 7.79
C PHE A 27 -10.02 -3.78 7.45
N ARG A 28 -10.00 -3.32 6.20
CA ARG A 28 -10.80 -2.19 5.75
C ARG A 28 -11.48 -2.50 4.43
N PHE A 29 -12.79 -2.29 4.40
CA PHE A 29 -13.56 -2.16 3.17
C PHE A 29 -13.63 -0.69 2.78
N ILE A 30 -13.36 -0.38 1.52
CA ILE A 30 -13.50 0.98 1.01
C ILE A 30 -14.33 0.95 -0.26
N HIS A 31 -15.32 1.83 -0.28
CA HIS A 31 -16.16 2.14 -1.42
C HIS A 31 -15.84 3.55 -1.89
N TYR A 32 -15.44 3.67 -3.15
CA TYR A 32 -15.32 4.94 -3.84
C TYR A 32 -16.42 5.02 -4.89
N LYS A 33 -17.26 6.06 -4.78
CA LYS A 33 -18.32 6.30 -5.74
C LYS A 33 -17.74 6.73 -7.08
N GLY A 34 -18.24 6.15 -8.16
CA GLY A 34 -17.92 6.56 -9.53
C GLY A 34 -18.24 8.03 -9.76
N SER A 35 -17.55 8.60 -10.74
CA SER A 35 -17.66 10.01 -11.11
C SER A 35 -18.32 10.13 -12.48
N SER A 36 -19.30 11.02 -12.63
CA SER A 36 -19.96 11.32 -13.92
C SER A 36 -19.08 12.14 -14.87
N ILE A 37 -17.81 12.34 -14.52
CA ILE A 37 -16.84 13.03 -15.39
C ILE A 37 -16.49 12.07 -16.55
N ILE A 38 -16.61 12.59 -17.77
CA ILE A 38 -16.47 11.82 -19.02
C ILE A 38 -15.08 11.20 -19.08
N SER A 39 -15.05 9.87 -19.18
CA SER A 39 -13.88 8.99 -19.16
C SER A 39 -12.90 9.14 -20.33
N GLY A 40 -13.06 10.18 -21.18
CA GLY A 40 -12.29 10.38 -22.41
C GLY A 40 -11.16 11.41 -22.31
N ASP A 41 -11.06 12.15 -21.21
CA ASP A 41 -9.97 13.11 -20.98
C ASP A 41 -9.14 12.60 -19.80
N GLU A 42 -7.93 12.09 -20.07
CA GLU A 42 -7.06 11.49 -19.05
C GLU A 42 -6.71 12.46 -17.90
N ASN A 43 -6.89 13.76 -18.14
CA ASN A 43 -6.68 14.84 -17.19
C ASN A 43 -7.85 15.02 -16.19
N ASN A 44 -8.97 14.35 -16.40
CA ASN A 44 -10.22 14.54 -15.67
C ASN A 44 -10.55 13.39 -14.69
N LYS A 45 -9.52 12.86 -14.01
CA LYS A 45 -9.70 11.91 -12.90
C LYS A 45 -9.95 12.67 -11.61
N THR A 46 -10.96 12.28 -10.82
CA THR A 46 -11.14 12.85 -9.47
C THR A 46 -10.26 12.13 -8.46
N THR A 47 -9.81 12.84 -7.44
CA THR A 47 -9.10 12.23 -6.31
C THR A 47 -10.07 11.39 -5.48
N GLY A 48 -9.79 10.09 -5.36
CA GLY A 48 -10.46 9.20 -4.39
C GLY A 48 -9.72 9.19 -3.05
N LEU A 49 -8.39 9.11 -3.09
CA LEU A 49 -7.50 9.20 -1.93
C LEU A 49 -6.19 9.85 -2.37
N ASP A 50 -5.77 10.89 -1.63
CA ASP A 50 -4.54 11.62 -1.93
C ASP A 50 -3.28 10.74 -1.84
N GLY A 51 -2.19 11.22 -2.44
CA GLY A 51 -0.89 10.55 -2.39
C GLY A 51 -0.39 10.43 -0.95
N HIS A 52 -0.17 9.20 -0.49
CA HIS A 52 0.34 8.92 0.86
C HIS A 52 1.17 7.63 0.90
N THR A 53 1.87 7.45 2.01
CA THR A 53 2.52 6.19 2.40
C THR A 53 1.82 5.66 3.64
N ASP A 54 1.65 4.34 3.75
CA ASP A 54 1.09 3.76 4.97
C ASP A 54 2.12 3.75 6.11
N GLY A 55 1.63 3.85 7.35
CA GLY A 55 2.43 3.70 8.57
C GLY A 55 2.49 2.27 9.12
N ASN A 56 2.13 1.28 8.30
CA ASN A 56 2.11 -0.13 8.67
C ASN A 56 3.35 -0.86 8.11
N PHE A 57 3.40 -2.18 8.21
CA PHE A 57 4.47 -2.98 7.62
C PHE A 57 4.18 -3.39 6.17
N LEU A 58 2.94 -3.79 5.94
CA LEU A 58 2.53 -4.54 4.78
C LEU A 58 1.05 -4.29 4.52
N THR A 59 0.73 -3.84 3.31
CA THR A 59 -0.66 -3.67 2.86
C THR A 59 -0.93 -4.63 1.71
N PHE A 60 -1.96 -5.44 1.86
CA PHE A 60 -2.54 -6.24 0.79
C PHE A 60 -3.83 -5.57 0.32
N ILE A 61 -3.94 -5.28 -0.98
CA ILE A 61 -5.11 -4.64 -1.57
C ILE A 61 -5.70 -5.57 -2.64
N SER A 62 -6.99 -5.85 -2.52
CA SER A 62 -7.79 -6.47 -3.57
C SER A 62 -8.89 -5.49 -3.98
N GLN A 63 -9.03 -5.27 -5.28
CA GLN A 63 -10.03 -4.37 -5.86
C GLN A 63 -10.91 -5.12 -6.88
N ASN A 64 -12.11 -4.60 -7.13
CA ASN A 64 -12.97 -5.05 -8.23
C ASN A 64 -12.36 -4.68 -9.60
N GLN A 65 -13.11 -4.89 -10.68
CA GLN A 65 -12.65 -4.65 -12.06
C GLN A 65 -12.43 -3.16 -12.40
N VAL A 66 -12.73 -2.25 -11.47
CA VAL A 66 -12.54 -0.82 -11.63
C VAL A 66 -11.16 -0.43 -11.12
N ASN A 67 -10.29 0.01 -12.04
CA ASN A 67 -8.95 0.52 -11.72
C ASN A 67 -9.01 1.87 -10.99
N GLY A 68 -7.84 2.35 -10.56
CA GLY A 68 -7.72 3.64 -9.89
C GLY A 68 -6.58 3.71 -8.88
N LEU A 69 -6.03 2.57 -8.47
CA LEU A 69 -4.82 2.54 -7.66
C LEU A 69 -3.62 2.97 -8.51
N GLN A 70 -2.88 3.96 -8.03
CA GLN A 70 -1.65 4.43 -8.67
C GLN A 70 -0.49 4.43 -7.68
N ILE A 71 0.70 4.08 -8.16
CA ILE A 71 1.96 4.19 -7.40
C ILE A 71 2.83 5.28 -8.03
N ASN A 72 3.50 6.08 -7.20
CA ASN A 72 4.46 7.05 -7.69
C ASN A 72 5.85 6.39 -7.80
N LYS A 73 6.45 6.50 -8.98
CA LYS A 73 7.82 6.09 -9.23
C LYS A 73 8.56 7.26 -9.85
N ASN A 74 9.53 7.82 -9.12
CA ASN A 74 10.38 8.93 -9.57
C ASN A 74 9.59 10.17 -10.03
N GLY A 75 8.50 10.50 -9.34
CA GLY A 75 7.64 11.64 -9.67
C GLY A 75 6.49 11.31 -10.61
N GLU A 76 6.51 10.16 -11.28
CA GLU A 76 5.47 9.74 -12.21
C GLU A 76 4.47 8.80 -11.54
N TRP A 77 3.17 9.03 -11.77
CA TRP A 77 2.09 8.17 -11.28
C TRP A 77 1.80 7.06 -12.30
N ILE A 78 1.91 5.80 -11.87
CA ILE A 78 1.72 4.62 -12.70
C ILE A 78 0.48 3.86 -12.22
N ASP A 79 -0.43 3.55 -13.14
CA ASP A 79 -1.62 2.74 -12.87
C ASP A 79 -1.25 1.29 -12.49
N VAL A 80 -1.84 0.81 -11.39
CA VAL A 80 -1.73 -0.58 -10.95
C VAL A 80 -2.91 -1.38 -11.52
N ASN A 81 -2.66 -2.11 -12.60
CA ASN A 81 -3.66 -2.93 -13.29
C ASN A 81 -3.69 -4.40 -12.83
N ILE A 82 -2.99 -4.72 -11.73
CA ILE A 82 -2.98 -6.04 -11.11
C ILE A 82 -3.75 -6.03 -9.79
N SER A 83 -4.54 -7.07 -9.56
CA SER A 83 -5.28 -7.27 -8.32
C SER A 83 -5.32 -8.78 -8.03
N PRO A 84 -4.93 -9.23 -6.82
CA PRO A 84 -4.49 -8.42 -5.68
C PRO A 84 -3.04 -7.91 -5.82
N ILE A 85 -2.71 -6.86 -5.07
CA ILE A 85 -1.35 -6.32 -4.93
C ILE A 85 -0.89 -6.31 -3.47
N LEU A 86 0.42 -6.45 -3.29
CA LEU A 86 1.10 -6.38 -2.00
C LEU A 86 2.14 -5.25 -2.00
N MET A 87 2.11 -4.40 -0.97
CA MET A 87 3.04 -3.27 -0.80
C MET A 87 3.73 -3.34 0.56
N LEU A 88 5.02 -3.02 0.59
CA LEU A 88 5.89 -3.07 1.78
C LEU A 88 6.26 -1.66 2.21
N PHE A 89 6.09 -1.35 3.50
CA PHE A 89 6.31 -0.02 4.08
C PHE A 89 7.39 -0.07 5.16
N TRP A 90 8.62 -0.43 4.77
CA TRP A 90 9.70 -0.81 5.69
C TRP A 90 10.77 0.26 5.87
N LEU A 91 10.48 1.51 5.50
CA LEU A 91 11.46 2.60 5.50
C LEU A 91 12.17 2.78 6.85
N ALA A 92 11.40 2.94 7.94
CA ALA A 92 11.96 3.11 9.28
C ALA A 92 12.72 1.86 9.76
N TRP A 93 12.11 0.68 9.60
CA TRP A 93 12.68 -0.60 10.03
C TRP A 93 13.96 -1.01 9.33
N THR A 94 14.17 -0.55 8.11
CA THR A 94 15.37 -0.88 7.33
C THR A 94 16.38 0.25 7.34
N ASN A 95 16.18 1.25 8.22
CA ASN A 95 17.01 2.45 8.31
C ASN A 95 17.22 3.11 6.93
N GLY A 96 16.15 3.23 6.16
CA GLY A 96 16.19 3.83 4.82
C GLY A 96 16.60 2.91 3.66
N ARG A 97 16.98 1.65 3.90
CA ARG A 97 17.42 0.74 2.82
C ARG A 97 16.31 0.32 1.87
N LEU A 98 15.05 0.26 2.33
CA LEU A 98 13.88 0.04 1.49
C LEU A 98 12.99 1.30 1.47
N HIS A 99 12.55 1.69 0.28
CA HIS A 99 11.60 2.79 0.12
C HIS A 99 10.16 2.31 0.33
N SER A 100 9.40 3.08 1.11
CA SER A 100 7.95 2.92 1.20
C SER A 100 7.29 3.50 -0.06
N PRO A 101 6.40 2.75 -0.74
CA PRO A 101 5.76 3.24 -1.96
C PRO A 101 4.78 4.38 -1.63
N LEU A 102 4.92 5.50 -2.34
CA LEU A 102 3.91 6.55 -2.37
C LEU A 102 2.78 6.10 -3.31
N TYR A 103 1.55 6.02 -2.82
CA TYR A 103 0.42 5.56 -3.62
C TYR A 103 -0.82 6.44 -3.42
N ARG A 104 -1.74 6.42 -4.38
CA ARG A 104 -2.99 7.19 -4.36
C ARG A 104 -4.13 6.39 -4.99
N VAL A 105 -5.36 6.87 -4.81
CA VAL A 105 -6.52 6.36 -5.54
C VAL A 105 -7.14 7.49 -6.36
N THR A 106 -7.28 7.26 -7.66
CA THR A 106 -8.02 8.13 -8.58
C THR A 106 -9.30 7.44 -9.01
N ILE A 107 -10.38 8.20 -9.18
CA ILE A 107 -11.66 7.70 -9.69
C ILE A 107 -11.86 8.24 -11.10
N ALA A 108 -12.18 7.31 -12.01
CA ALA A 108 -12.43 7.60 -13.41
C ALA A 108 -13.68 6.83 -13.85
N GLY A 109 -14.58 7.53 -14.55
CA GLY A 109 -15.83 6.95 -15.03
C GLY A 109 -16.87 6.66 -13.96
N GLU A 110 -18.01 6.16 -14.39
CA GLU A 110 -19.25 6.11 -13.61
C GLU A 110 -19.34 4.88 -12.68
N SER A 111 -18.48 3.89 -12.87
CA SER A 111 -18.52 2.65 -12.09
C SER A 111 -17.85 2.82 -10.72
N ASP A 112 -18.48 2.29 -9.68
CA ASP A 112 -17.94 2.32 -8.33
C ASP A 112 -16.71 1.43 -8.18
N ARG A 113 -15.67 1.97 -7.55
CA ARG A 113 -14.48 1.20 -7.16
C ARG A 113 -14.67 0.67 -5.75
N LEU A 114 -14.58 -0.65 -5.61
CA LEU A 114 -14.65 -1.35 -4.33
C LEU A 114 -13.29 -1.97 -4.05
N SER A 115 -12.78 -1.82 -2.83
CA SER A 115 -11.54 -2.46 -2.42
C SER A 115 -11.57 -2.97 -1.00
N ILE A 116 -10.81 -4.04 -0.79
CA ILE A 116 -10.53 -4.67 0.48
C ILE A 116 -9.04 -4.48 0.75
N GLN A 117 -8.71 -4.01 1.96
CA GLN A 117 -7.35 -3.71 2.37
C GLN A 117 -7.05 -4.43 3.69
N LEU A 118 -5.95 -5.17 3.73
CA LEU A 118 -5.44 -5.83 4.92
C LEU A 118 -4.08 -5.23 5.27
N PHE A 119 -4.00 -4.60 6.44
CA PHE A 119 -2.81 -3.95 6.95
C PHE A 119 -2.20 -4.78 8.09
N SER A 120 -0.89 -5.00 8.04
CA SER A 120 -0.12 -5.62 9.13
C SER A 120 0.55 -4.54 9.97
N LEU A 121 0.24 -4.44 11.27
CA LEU A 121 0.70 -3.35 12.15
C LEU A 121 1.49 -3.85 13.39
N SER A 122 2.28 -2.95 13.97
CA SER A 122 2.91 -3.10 15.29
C SER A 122 1.89 -2.95 16.41
N LYS A 123 2.14 -3.55 17.58
CA LYS A 123 1.25 -3.43 18.75
C LYS A 123 1.28 -1.97 19.19
N PRO A 124 0.17 -1.40 19.65
CA PRO A 124 0.22 -0.13 20.35
C PRO A 124 1.25 -0.23 21.51
N GLY A 125 2.12 0.77 21.64
CA GLY A 125 3.18 0.79 22.64
C GLY A 125 4.45 0.02 22.28
N HIS A 126 4.51 -0.65 21.13
CA HIS A 126 5.76 -1.20 20.61
C HIS A 126 6.53 -0.11 19.85
N PHE A 127 7.76 0.15 20.28
CA PHE A 127 8.66 1.07 19.60
C PHE A 127 9.38 0.35 18.48
N ILE A 128 9.52 1.04 17.34
CA ILE A 128 10.25 0.56 16.18
C ILE A 128 11.67 1.10 16.30
N GLU A 129 12.65 0.20 16.28
CA GLU A 129 14.06 0.54 16.29
C GLU A 129 14.71 0.15 14.95
N THR A 130 15.76 0.86 14.59
CA THR A 130 16.58 0.51 13.43
C THR A 130 17.53 -0.63 13.81
N PRO A 131 17.77 -1.60 12.92
CA PRO A 131 18.84 -2.58 13.05
C PRO A 131 20.23 -1.94 13.18
#